data_AF-A6UWB1-F1
#
_entry.id   AF-A6UWB1-F1
#
_cell.length_a   1.000
_cell.length_b   1.000
_cell.length_c   1.000
_cell.angle_alpha   90.00
_cell.angle_beta   90.00
_cell.angle_gamma   90.00
#
_symmetry.space_group_name_H-M   'P 1'
#
loop_
_entity.id
_entity.type
_entity.pdbx_description
1 polymer ?
#
loop_
_entity_poly.entity_id
_entity_poly.type
_entity_poly.pdbx_seq_one_letter_code
_entity_poly.pdbx_strand_id
1 'polypeptide(L)' 'MDYSIIVPILDKENLLIDRGSLKTKRKFAFLLEEGDIIFANNILGVDEEVEVLLDYTYSENTKRPKENIEVYTIKELIKE' A
#
# COMPACT_ATOMS: atom_id res chain seq x y z
N MET A 1 17.83 -9.10 -14.85
CA MET A 1 17.01 -7.89 -14.55
C MET A 1 17.93 -7.06 -13.69
N ASP A 2 18.49 -6.00 -14.24
CA ASP A 2 19.66 -5.28 -13.69
C ASP A 2 19.27 -3.99 -12.93
N TYR A 3 18.01 -3.84 -12.56
CA TYR A 3 17.57 -2.73 -11.72
C TYR A 3 17.77 -3.11 -10.26
N SER A 4 18.27 -2.17 -9.47
CA SER A 4 18.49 -2.34 -8.02
C SER A 4 17.47 -1.56 -7.20
N ILE A 5 16.79 -0.61 -7.84
CA ILE A 5 15.90 0.35 -7.19
C ILE A 5 14.58 0.43 -7.95
N ILE A 6 13.49 0.57 -7.18
CA ILE A 6 12.15 0.82 -7.67
C ILE A 6 11.69 2.14 -7.09
N VAL A 7 11.37 3.09 -7.98
CA VAL A 7 10.81 4.39 -7.62
C VAL A 7 9.32 4.36 -7.99
N PRO A 8 8.43 4.09 -7.02
CA PRO A 8 6.99 4.12 -7.26
C PRO A 8 6.49 5.56 -7.38
N ILE A 9 5.68 5.83 -8.39
CA ILE A 9 4.86 7.05 -8.47
C ILE A 9 3.56 6.75 -7.72
N LEU A 10 3.31 7.49 -6.65
CA LEU A 10 2.27 7.21 -5.68
C LEU A 10 1.22 8.32 -5.63
N ASP A 11 -0.05 7.92 -5.62
CA ASP A 11 -1.18 8.80 -5.30
C ASP A 11 -1.57 8.63 -3.84
N LYS A 12 -1.64 9.73 -3.10
CA LYS A 12 -2.05 9.71 -1.69
C LYS A 12 -3.58 9.72 -1.56
N GLU A 13 -4.11 8.77 -0.80
CA GLU A 13 -5.52 8.69 -0.45
C GLU A 13 -5.69 8.47 1.06
N ASN A 14 -6.81 8.94 1.62
CA ASN A 14 -7.16 8.72 3.01
C ASN A 14 -8.37 7.80 3.08
N LEU A 15 -8.18 6.59 3.62
CA LEU A 15 -9.24 5.61 3.79
C LEU A 15 -9.79 5.65 5.22
N LEU A 16 -11.11 5.70 5.34
CA LEU A 16 -11.82 5.55 6.60
C LEU A 16 -12.22 4.08 6.76
N ILE A 17 -11.67 3.41 7.78
CA ILE A 17 -11.87 1.98 8.02
C ILE A 17 -12.36 1.72 9.44
N ASP A 18 -12.94 0.54 9.64
CA ASP A 18 -13.18 0.05 11.00
C ASP A 18 -11.84 -0.36 11.64
N ARG A 19 -11.58 0.09 12.87
CA ARG A 19 -10.33 -0.22 13.57
C ARG A 19 -10.13 -1.73 13.70
N GLY A 20 -8.97 -2.22 13.24
CA GLY A 20 -8.62 -3.65 13.24
C GLY A 20 -9.24 -4.48 12.11
N SER A 21 -9.92 -3.87 11.13
CA SER A 21 -10.43 -4.57 9.94
C SER A 21 -9.43 -4.60 8.76
N LEU A 22 -8.27 -3.96 8.92
CA LEU A 22 -7.24 -3.86 7.89
C LEU A 22 -6.60 -5.22 7.62
N LYS A 23 -6.64 -5.67 6.36
CA LYS A 23 -5.89 -6.85 5.90
C LYS A 23 -4.79 -6.40 4.96
N THR A 24 -3.55 -6.60 5.40
CA THR A 24 -2.36 -6.35 4.59
C THR A 24 -1.63 -7.66 4.28
N LYS A 25 -0.78 -7.62 3.26
CA LYS A 25 0.13 -8.70 2.89
C LYS A 25 1.49 -8.11 2.55
N ARG A 26 2.55 -8.84 2.85
CA ARG A 26 3.90 -8.49 2.42
C ARG A 26 4.18 -9.03 1.03
N LYS A 27 4.68 -8.15 0.15
CA LYS A 27 5.25 -8.49 -1.15
C LYS A 27 6.66 -7.91 -1.21
N PHE A 28 7.56 -8.56 -1.94
CA PHE A 28 8.81 -7.90 -2.31
C PHE A 28 8.53 -6.75 -3.27
N ALA A 29 9.33 -5.68 -3.21
CA ALA A 29 9.15 -4.50 -4.04
C ALA A 29 9.15 -4.83 -5.55
N PHE A 30 9.95 -5.80 -5.97
CA PHE A 30 9.99 -6.24 -7.37
C PHE A 30 8.72 -6.94 -7.88
N LEU A 31 7.85 -7.36 -6.96
CA LEU A 31 6.54 -7.97 -7.25
C LEU A 31 5.38 -6.96 -7.12
N LEU A 32 5.67 -5.69 -6.85
CA LEU A 32 4.65 -4.65 -6.85
C LEU A 32 4.16 -4.40 -8.27
N GLU A 33 2.88 -4.10 -8.38
CA GLU A 33 2.20 -3.83 -9.64
C GLU A 33 1.45 -2.48 -9.57
N GLU A 34 1.16 -1.90 -10.73
CA GLU A 34 0.29 -0.72 -10.80
C GLU A 34 -1.10 -1.05 -10.23
N GLY A 35 -1.62 -0.17 -9.38
CA GLY A 35 -2.86 -0.37 -8.64
C GLY A 35 -2.70 -1.06 -7.27
N ASP A 36 -1.52 -1.60 -6.93
CA ASP A 36 -1.24 -2.01 -5.55
C ASP A 36 -1.26 -0.78 -4.63
N ILE A 37 -1.82 -0.95 -3.44
CA ILE A 37 -1.92 0.11 -2.43
C ILE A 37 -0.92 -0.20 -1.31
N ILE A 38 -0.01 0.72 -1.04
CA ILE A 38 1.04 0.58 -0.04
C ILE A 38 0.94 1.64 1.05
N PHE A 39 1.62 1.40 2.17
CA PHE A 39 1.67 2.33 3.31
C PHE A 39 2.98 3.11 3.40
N ALA A 40 3.86 2.92 2.41
CA ALA A 40 5.20 3.45 2.35
C ALA A 40 5.32 4.41 1.15
N ASN A 41 5.97 5.55 1.34
CA ASN A 41 6.16 6.57 0.30
C ASN A 41 7.65 6.87 0.07
N ASN A 42 8.47 5.82 0.09
CA ASN A 42 9.91 5.90 -0.11
C ASN A 42 10.33 5.14 -1.36
N ILE A 43 11.54 5.44 -1.81
CA ILE A 43 12.25 4.63 -2.79
C ILE A 43 12.46 3.24 -2.20
N LEU A 44 12.20 2.21 -3.00
CA LEU A 44 12.21 0.82 -2.57
C LEU A 44 13.43 0.11 -3.15
N GLY A 45 14.15 -0.63 -2.31
CA GLY A 45 15.10 -1.62 -2.79
C GLY A 45 14.36 -2.80 -3.42
N VAL A 46 14.89 -3.39 -4.49
CA VAL A 46 14.25 -4.56 -5.15
C VAL A 46 13.93 -5.67 -4.15
N ASP A 47 14.85 -5.93 -3.22
CA ASP A 47 14.74 -6.99 -2.21
C ASP A 47 13.96 -6.58 -0.95
N GLU A 48 13.43 -5.35 -0.90
CA GLU A 48 12.71 -4.83 0.25
C GLU A 48 11.29 -5.41 0.31
N GLU A 49 10.84 -5.76 1.52
CA GLU A 49 9.46 -6.18 1.75
C GLU A 49 8.56 -4.97 2.01
N VAL A 50 7.51 -4.85 1.21
CA VAL A 50 6.52 -3.78 1.30
C VAL A 50 5.18 -4.36 1.70
N GLU A 51 4.52 -3.69 2.65
CA GLU A 51 3.15 -4.03 3.03
C GLU A 51 2.16 -3.41 2.04
N VAL A 52 1.39 -4.30 1.41
CA VAL A 52 0.34 -3.99 0.44
C VAL A 52 -1.02 -4.25 1.08
N LEU A 53 -1.95 -3.33 0.92
CA LEU A 53 -3.34 -3.48 1.32
C LEU A 53 -4.04 -4.52 0.42
N LEU A 54 -4.67 -5.52 1.03
CA LEU A 54 -5.50 -6.50 0.33
C LEU A 54 -6.97 -6.13 0.39
N ASP A 55 -7.44 -5.78 1.59
CA ASP A 55 -8.85 -5.60 1.87
C ASP A 55 -9.02 -4.79 3.15
N TYR A 56 -10.13 -4.07 3.26
CA TYR A 56 -10.52 -3.35 4.45
C TYR A 56 -12.04 -3.36 4.57
N THR A 57 -12.53 -3.35 5.81
CA THR A 57 -13.97 -3.26 6.06
C THR A 57 -14.31 -1.88 6.59
N TYR A 58 -15.30 -1.26 5.95
CA TYR A 58 -15.97 -0.06 6.43
C TYR A 58 -17.45 -0.36 6.59
N SER A 59 -17.96 -0.27 7.82
CA SER A 59 -19.38 -0.47 8.10
C SER A 59 -19.95 0.79 8.76
N GLU A 60 -20.88 1.46 8.09
CA GLU A 60 -21.49 2.70 8.62
C GLU A 60 -22.29 2.48 9.90
N ASN A 61 -22.86 1.28 10.06
CA ASN A 61 -23.81 0.93 11.11
C ASN A 61 -23.20 0.19 12.32
N THR A 62 -21.88 0.07 12.41
CA THR A 62 -21.20 -0.59 13.55
C THR A 62 -20.76 0.38 14.62
N LYS A 63 -20.84 -0.02 15.90
CA LYS A 63 -20.25 0.68 17.06
C LYS A 63 -18.72 0.60 17.13
N ARG A 64 -18.07 0.07 16.08
CA ARG A 64 -16.61 -0.08 16.05
C ARG A 64 -15.98 1.30 15.87
N PRO A 65 -14.90 1.60 16.61
CA PRO A 65 -14.17 2.85 16.40
C PRO A 65 -13.65 2.89 14.97
N LYS A 66 -13.77 4.05 14.32
CA LYS A 66 -13.27 4.28 12.97
C LYS A 66 -11.87 4.88 13.02
N GLU A 67 -11.05 4.55 12.04
CA GLU A 67 -9.68 5.03 11.92
C GLU A 67 -9.46 5.56 10.50
N ASN A 68 -8.77 6.69 10.39
CA ASN A 68 -8.30 7.21 9.12
C ASN A 68 -6.88 6.72 8.92
N ILE A 69 -6.65 6.02 7.82
CA ILE A 69 -5.31 5.58 7.41
C ILE A 69 -4.93 6.30 6.13
N GLU A 70 -3.69 6.79 6.09
CA GLU A 70 -3.10 7.32 4.86
C GLU A 70 -2.56 6.13 4.06
N VAL A 71 -2.97 6.03 2.79
CA VAL A 71 -2.52 4.99 1.88
C VAL A 71 -2.01 5.61 0.58
N TYR A 72 -1.17 4.86 -0.12
CA TYR A 72 -0.52 5.30 -1.34
C TYR A 72 -0.77 4.29 -2.45
N THR A 73 -1.51 4.69 -3.48
CA THR A 73 -1.81 3.84 -4.63
C THR A 73 -0.72 3.98 -5.67
N ILE A 74 -0.11 2.87 -6.08
CA ILE A 74 0.93 2.84 -7.10
C ILE A 74 0.31 3.13 -8.46
N LYS A 75 0.67 4.26 -9.07
CA LYS A 75 0.30 4.59 -10.45
C LYS A 75 1.24 4.00 -11.48
N GLU A 76 2.53 4.07 -11.19
CA GLU A 76 3.59 3.67 -12.11
C GLU A 76 4.83 3.27 -11.30
N LEU A 77 5.63 2.35 -11.83
CA LEU A 77 6.85 1.84 -11.21
C LEU A 77 8.04 2.10 -12.13
N ILE A 78 8.88 3.07 -11.78
CA ILE A 78 10.12 3.34 -12.49
C ILE A 78 11.19 2.40 -11.93
N LYS A 79 11.84 1.64 -12.81
CA LYS A 79 12.88 0.65 -12.45
C LYS A 79 14.22 1.15 -12.94
N GLU A 80 15.16 1.38 -12.02
CA GLU A 80 16.52 1.88 -12.29
C GLU A 80 17.61 0.93 -11.78
#